data_AF-A0A349E0Y0-F1
#
_entry.id   AF-A0A349E0Y0-F1
#
_cell.length_a   1.000
_cell.length_b   1.000
_cell.length_c   1.000
_cell.angle_alpha   90.00
_cell.angle_beta   90.00
_cell.angle_gamma   90.00
#
_symmetry.space_group_name_H-M   'P 1'
#
loop_
_entity.id
_entity.type
_entity.pdbx_description
1 polymer ?
#
loop_
_entity_poly.entity_id
_entity_poly.type
_entity_poly.pdbx_seq_one_letter_code
_entity_poly.pdbx_strand_id
1 'polypeptide(L)'
;MKESIFENEFAASFVDVEKRLYGYKWKRTNRTMTPEQYKAEITRQADNILQYKPLFVMVDFSETDFIIDPDLQGFVTQTLFQSMIDVDTKKLAVIQTEDYILQLSVEQTVNEQTKAQYVTQYFLSQEEAIQWFEDEIEGN
;
A
#
# COMPACT_ATOMS: atom_id res chain seq x y z
N MET A 1 -7.54 -15.64 7.80
CA MET A 1 -8.79 -15.00 8.25
C MET A 1 -8.55 -13.51 8.10
N LYS A 2 -9.36 -12.84 7.29
CA LYS A 2 -9.24 -11.40 7.06
C LYS A 2 -9.82 -10.65 8.25
N GLU A 3 -8.99 -9.86 8.91
CA GLU A 3 -9.34 -9.05 10.07
C GLU A 3 -9.10 -7.57 9.74
N SER A 4 -10.12 -6.73 9.95
CA SER A 4 -9.95 -5.27 9.87
C SER A 4 -9.18 -4.80 11.10
N ILE A 5 -7.98 -4.25 10.91
CA ILE A 5 -7.14 -3.78 12.02
C ILE A 5 -7.51 -2.35 12.40
N PHE A 6 -7.79 -1.52 11.40
CA PHE A 6 -8.00 -0.11 11.62
C PHE A 6 -8.84 0.50 10.49
N GLU A 7 -9.74 1.40 10.87
CA GLU A 7 -10.51 2.21 9.94
C GLU A 7 -10.66 3.63 10.50
N ASN A 8 -10.38 4.63 9.66
CA ASN A 8 -10.74 6.02 9.93
C ASN A 8 -11.49 6.63 8.73
N GLU A 9 -11.64 7.95 8.78
CA GLU A 9 -12.25 8.72 7.70
C GLU A 9 -11.42 8.69 6.40
N PHE A 10 -10.10 8.47 6.45
CA PHE A 10 -9.21 8.61 5.28
C PHE A 10 -8.75 7.27 4.67
N ALA A 11 -8.66 6.22 5.48
CA ALA A 11 -8.11 4.93 5.10
C ALA A 11 -8.72 3.79 5.93
N ALA A 12 -8.76 2.60 5.35
CA ALA A 12 -9.11 1.36 6.04
C ALA A 12 -8.01 0.33 5.79
N SER A 13 -7.49 -0.29 6.84
CA SER A 13 -6.46 -1.34 6.77
C SER A 13 -6.96 -2.65 7.34
N PHE A 14 -6.53 -3.74 6.74
CA PHE A 14 -6.84 -5.10 7.13
C PHE A 14 -5.58 -5.97 7.05
N VAL A 15 -5.59 -7.07 7.77
CA VAL A 15 -4.58 -8.12 7.67
C VAL A 15 -5.27 -9.46 7.47
N ASP A 16 -4.64 -10.32 6.70
CA ASP A 16 -4.93 -11.74 6.68
C ASP A 16 -3.68 -12.50 7.13
N VAL A 17 -3.67 -12.88 8.41
CA VAL A 17 -2.51 -13.54 9.03
C VAL A 17 -2.24 -14.91 8.39
N GLU A 18 -3.29 -15.61 7.94
CA GLU A 18 -3.14 -16.92 7.29
C GLU A 18 -2.46 -16.78 5.94
N LYS A 19 -2.85 -15.77 5.16
CA LYS A 19 -2.25 -15.48 3.84
C LYS A 19 -0.98 -14.63 3.95
N ARG A 20 -0.59 -14.19 5.15
CA ARG A 20 0.49 -13.20 5.39
C ARG A 20 0.34 -11.96 4.51
N LEU A 21 -0.91 -11.50 4.36
CA LEU A 21 -1.29 -10.38 3.54
C LEU A 21 -1.63 -9.19 4.44
N TYR A 22 -1.04 -8.05 4.16
CA TYR A 22 -1.47 -6.78 4.71
C TYR A 22 -2.05 -5.93 3.60
N GLY A 23 -3.19 -5.30 3.83
CA GLY A 23 -3.79 -4.43 2.84
C GLY A 23 -4.37 -3.18 3.45
N TYR A 24 -4.25 -2.07 2.74
CA TYR A 24 -4.96 -0.85 3.11
C TYR A 24 -5.52 -0.14 1.89
N LYS A 25 -6.66 0.49 2.10
CA LYS A 25 -7.44 1.20 1.10
C LYS A 25 -7.57 2.65 1.49
N TRP A 26 -7.23 3.53 0.56
CA TRP A 26 -7.49 4.95 0.67
C TRP A 26 -8.93 5.27 0.32
N LYS A 27 -9.56 6.12 1.11
CA LYS A 27 -10.92 6.63 0.90
C LYS A 27 -10.86 8.00 0.25
N ARG A 28 -11.91 8.36 -0.50
CA ARG A 28 -12.01 9.63 -1.24
C ARG A 28 -11.89 10.89 -0.38
N THR A 29 -12.31 10.77 0.86
CA THR A 29 -12.19 11.75 1.93
C THR A 29 -10.74 12.13 2.23
N ASN A 30 -9.75 11.35 1.79
CA ASN A 30 -8.33 11.69 1.92
C ASN A 30 -7.92 12.96 1.14
N ARG A 31 -8.74 13.44 0.20
CA ARG A 31 -8.49 14.71 -0.52
C ARG A 31 -8.23 15.92 0.39
N THR A 32 -8.90 15.96 1.55
CA THR A 32 -8.79 17.08 2.50
C THR A 32 -7.64 16.90 3.48
N MET A 33 -6.86 15.82 3.38
CA MET A 33 -5.74 15.59 4.25
C MET A 33 -4.66 16.64 4.06
N THR A 34 -4.08 17.05 5.18
CA THR A 34 -2.83 17.78 5.18
C THR A 34 -1.65 16.82 4.96
N PRO A 35 -0.50 17.33 4.47
CA PRO A 35 0.73 16.55 4.37
C PRO A 35 1.14 15.87 5.69
N GLU A 36 0.88 16.52 6.83
CA GLU A 36 1.16 15.97 8.16
C GLU A 36 0.27 14.77 8.51
N GLN A 37 -1.03 14.87 8.21
CA GLN A 37 -1.95 13.75 8.37
C GLN A 37 -1.56 12.59 7.46
N TYR A 38 -1.14 12.86 6.23
CA TYR A 38 -0.69 11.83 5.31
C TYR A 38 0.55 11.11 5.84
N LYS A 39 1.55 11.84 6.34
CA LYS A 39 2.74 11.26 6.98
C LYS A 39 2.37 10.40 8.20
N ALA A 40 1.43 10.85 9.02
CA ALA A 40 0.96 10.09 10.18
C ALA A 40 0.29 8.77 9.75
N GLU A 41 -0.56 8.80 8.72
CA GLU A 41 -1.18 7.59 8.17
C GLU A 41 -0.13 6.63 7.62
N ILE A 42 0.82 7.12 6.80
CA ILE A 42 1.91 6.33 6.24
C ILE A 42 2.77 5.69 7.33
N THR A 43 3.09 6.44 8.39
CA THR A 43 3.83 5.92 9.55
C THR A 43 3.06 4.78 10.20
N ARG A 44 1.74 4.92 10.39
CA ARG A 44 0.91 3.83 10.94
C ARG A 44 0.92 2.59 10.04
N GLN A 45 0.83 2.76 8.73
CA GLN A 45 0.91 1.62 7.80
C GLN A 45 2.27 0.91 7.92
N ALA A 46 3.36 1.69 8.02
CA ALA A 46 4.70 1.16 8.22
C ALA A 46 4.85 0.38 9.54
N ASP A 47 4.37 0.92 10.66
CA ASP A 47 4.34 0.23 11.95
C ASP A 47 3.58 -1.10 11.88
N ASN A 48 2.42 -1.12 11.20
CA ASN A 48 1.66 -2.35 11.00
C ASN A 48 2.45 -3.38 10.18
N ILE A 49 3.14 -2.96 9.12
CA ILE A 49 3.99 -3.85 8.31
C ILE A 49 5.11 -4.44 9.17
N LEU A 50 5.78 -3.62 9.99
CA LEU A 50 6.83 -4.09 10.91
C LEU A 50 6.28 -5.06 11.98
N GLN A 51 5.08 -4.81 12.47
CA GLN A 51 4.41 -5.62 13.49
C GLN A 51 3.97 -6.99 12.95
N TYR A 52 3.24 -6.99 11.83
CA TYR A 52 2.61 -8.20 11.27
C TYR A 52 3.53 -8.97 10.30
N LYS A 53 4.59 -8.33 9.80
CA LYS A 53 5.59 -8.89 8.88
C LYS A 53 4.95 -9.63 7.70
N PRO A 54 4.09 -8.94 6.92
CA PRO A 54 3.41 -9.55 5.79
C PRO A 54 4.38 -9.90 4.66
N LEU A 55 4.14 -11.03 4.00
CA LEU A 55 4.83 -11.36 2.74
C LEU A 55 4.24 -10.60 1.56
N PHE A 56 2.96 -10.26 1.64
CA PHE A 56 2.23 -9.61 0.57
C PHE A 56 1.61 -8.32 1.09
N VAL A 57 1.81 -7.22 0.37
CA VAL A 57 1.22 -5.93 0.71
C VAL A 57 0.33 -5.47 -0.43
N MET A 58 -0.89 -5.03 -0.11
CA MET A 58 -1.83 -4.47 -1.07
C MET A 58 -2.17 -3.03 -0.70
N VAL A 59 -2.00 -2.13 -1.66
CA VAL A 59 -2.37 -0.72 -1.51
C VAL A 59 -3.45 -0.40 -2.51
N ASP A 60 -4.61 -0.01 -2.02
CA ASP A 60 -5.75 0.31 -2.85
C ASP A 60 -5.94 1.83 -2.96
N PHE A 61 -5.68 2.35 -4.17
CA PHE A 61 -5.89 3.74 -4.54
C PHE A 61 -7.16 3.97 -5.36
N SER A 62 -7.99 2.94 -5.62
CA SER A 62 -9.19 3.04 -6.49
C SER A 62 -10.12 4.20 -6.13
N GLU A 63 -10.25 4.51 -4.84
CA GLU A 63 -11.08 5.62 -4.34
C GLU A 63 -10.27 6.81 -3.81
N THR A 64 -8.95 6.84 -3.99
CA THR A 64 -8.13 7.99 -3.55
C THR A 64 -8.52 9.25 -4.31
N ASP A 65 -8.48 10.40 -3.64
CA ASP A 65 -8.65 11.73 -4.25
C ASP A 65 -7.56 12.69 -3.70
N PHE A 66 -6.47 12.11 -3.18
CA PHE A 66 -5.29 12.79 -2.65
C PHE A 66 -4.11 12.65 -3.62
N ILE A 67 -3.57 13.77 -4.09
CA ILE A 67 -2.38 13.81 -4.94
C ILE A 67 -1.14 13.72 -4.05
N ILE A 68 -0.28 12.73 -4.30
CA ILE A 68 0.96 12.58 -3.55
C ILE A 68 1.96 13.61 -4.06
N ASP A 69 2.17 14.66 -3.26
CA ASP A 69 3.13 15.71 -3.56
C ASP A 69 4.57 15.17 -3.59
N PRO A 70 5.44 15.62 -4.50
CA PRO A 70 6.84 15.22 -4.57
C PRO A 70 7.60 15.28 -3.24
N ASP A 71 7.33 16.29 -2.40
CA ASP A 71 7.97 16.42 -1.09
C ASP A 71 7.58 15.30 -0.10
N LEU A 72 6.48 14.58 -0.36
CA LEU A 72 6.03 13.44 0.44
C LEU A 72 6.60 12.10 -0.05
N GLN A 73 7.00 12.00 -1.31
CA GLN A 73 7.42 10.73 -1.93
C GLN A 73 8.67 10.16 -1.24
N GLY A 74 9.63 11.04 -0.91
CA GLY A 74 10.81 10.66 -0.12
C GLY A 74 10.47 10.12 1.27
N PHE A 75 9.42 10.65 1.92
CA PHE A 75 8.97 10.15 3.22
C PHE A 75 8.32 8.77 3.11
N VAL A 76 7.47 8.56 2.09
CA VAL A 76 6.87 7.25 1.79
C VAL A 76 7.95 6.21 1.54
N THR A 77 8.96 6.55 0.75
CA THR A 77 10.08 5.66 0.44
C THR A 77 10.87 5.27 1.69
N GLN A 78 11.25 6.23 2.53
CA GLN A 78 12.05 5.97 3.73
C GLN A 78 11.28 5.28 4.86
N THR A 79 9.95 5.44 4.89
CA THR A 79 9.13 4.94 6.00
C THR A 79 8.42 3.66 5.61
N LEU A 80 7.57 3.72 4.59
CA LEU A 80 6.72 2.60 4.19
C LEU A 80 7.50 1.54 3.40
N PHE A 81 8.19 1.97 2.33
CA PHE A 81 8.90 1.03 1.46
C PHE A 81 10.09 0.39 2.17
N GLN A 82 10.83 1.16 2.97
CA GLN A 82 11.88 0.61 3.82
C GLN A 82 11.34 -0.44 4.81
N SER A 83 10.18 -0.19 5.44
CA SER A 83 9.57 -1.16 6.36
C SER A 83 9.20 -2.48 5.68
N MET A 84 8.76 -2.44 4.41
CA MET A 84 8.53 -3.66 3.62
C MET A 84 9.82 -4.43 3.32
N ILE A 85 10.91 -3.71 3.04
CA ILE A 85 12.23 -4.33 2.84
C ILE A 85 12.72 -4.97 4.14
N ASP A 86 12.55 -4.29 5.27
CA ASP A 86 13.01 -4.75 6.59
C ASP A 86 12.30 -6.04 7.08
N VAL A 87 11.11 -6.33 6.55
CA VAL A 87 10.34 -7.55 6.86
C VAL A 87 10.34 -8.57 5.73
N ASP A 88 11.20 -8.41 4.72
CA ASP A 88 11.31 -9.31 3.57
C ASP A 88 9.98 -9.52 2.81
N THR A 89 9.15 -8.46 2.71
CA THR A 89 7.98 -8.48 1.84
C THR A 89 8.37 -8.93 0.43
N LYS A 90 7.55 -9.77 -0.20
CA LYS A 90 7.82 -10.38 -1.51
C LYS A 90 7.08 -9.70 -2.65
N LYS A 91 5.84 -9.27 -2.39
CA LYS A 91 5.00 -8.64 -3.41
C LYS A 91 4.27 -7.42 -2.88
N LEU A 92 4.24 -6.38 -3.71
CA LEU A 92 3.45 -5.17 -3.54
C LEU A 92 2.43 -5.08 -4.67
N ALA A 93 1.14 -5.22 -4.36
CA ALA A 93 0.05 -4.95 -5.29
C ALA A 93 -0.46 -3.53 -5.11
N VAL A 94 -0.58 -2.80 -6.21
CA VAL A 94 -1.09 -1.43 -6.25
C VAL A 94 -2.38 -1.43 -7.06
N ILE A 95 -3.53 -1.22 -6.41
CA ILE A 95 -4.81 -1.07 -7.11
C ILE A 95 -4.89 0.37 -7.61
N GLN A 96 -4.99 0.51 -8.92
CA GLN A 96 -4.93 1.79 -9.61
C GLN A 96 -6.21 2.60 -9.41
N THR A 97 -6.08 3.90 -9.55
CA THR A 97 -7.21 4.83 -9.66
C THR A 97 -7.51 5.11 -11.13
N GLU A 98 -8.77 5.39 -11.46
CA GLU A 98 -9.18 5.79 -12.82
C GLU A 98 -8.72 7.21 -13.17
N ASP A 99 -8.33 8.02 -12.18
CA ASP A 99 -7.84 9.37 -12.40
C ASP A 99 -6.36 9.38 -12.81
N TYR A 100 -6.09 9.89 -14.02
CA TYR A 100 -4.75 9.89 -14.60
C TYR A 100 -3.72 10.68 -13.79
N ILE A 101 -4.10 11.81 -13.17
CA ILE A 101 -3.17 12.66 -12.43
C ILE A 101 -2.79 11.98 -11.11
N LEU A 102 -3.78 11.41 -10.42
CA LEU A 102 -3.55 10.64 -9.19
C LEU A 102 -2.71 9.40 -9.48
N GLN A 103 -3.05 8.65 -10.53
CA GLN A 103 -2.30 7.46 -10.94
C GLN A 103 -0.83 7.80 -11.25
N LEU A 104 -0.57 8.88 -11.99
CA LEU A 104 0.79 9.32 -12.26
C LEU A 104 1.57 9.64 -10.97
N SER A 105 0.93 10.29 -9.98
CA SER A 105 1.58 10.59 -8.70
C SER A 105 1.93 9.32 -7.92
N VAL A 106 1.08 8.29 -7.98
CA VAL A 106 1.34 6.97 -7.38
C VAL A 106 2.50 6.29 -8.09
N GLU A 107 2.48 6.24 -9.42
CA GLU A 107 3.55 5.62 -10.21
C GLU A 107 4.90 6.29 -9.97
N GLN A 108 4.94 7.64 -9.90
CA GLN A 108 6.15 8.37 -9.56
C GLN A 108 6.66 7.97 -8.18
N THR A 109 5.78 7.99 -7.17
CA THR A 109 6.13 7.61 -5.79
C THR A 109 6.67 6.18 -5.74
N VAL A 110 6.00 5.23 -6.37
CA VAL A 110 6.40 3.83 -6.42
C VAL A 110 7.71 3.68 -7.19
N ASN A 111 7.93 4.39 -8.30
CA ASN A 111 9.16 4.31 -9.10
C ASN A 111 10.37 4.99 -8.44
N GLU A 112 10.18 5.89 -7.48
CA GLU A 112 11.29 6.42 -6.67
C GLU A 112 12.00 5.33 -5.85
N GLN A 113 11.38 4.17 -5.67
CA GLN A 113 12.01 3.01 -5.05
C GLN A 113 13.15 2.47 -5.93
N THR A 114 14.37 2.90 -5.66
CA THR A 114 15.56 2.51 -6.45
C THR A 114 16.12 1.13 -6.06
N LYS A 115 15.58 0.49 -5.02
CA LYS A 115 16.13 -0.75 -4.42
C LYS A 115 15.07 -1.77 -3.94
N ALA A 116 13.85 -1.73 -4.46
CA ALA A 116 12.83 -2.68 -4.02
C ALA A 116 13.26 -4.13 -4.25
N GLN A 117 13.24 -4.93 -3.19
CA GLN A 117 13.50 -6.38 -3.23
C GLN A 117 12.23 -7.20 -3.46
N TYR A 118 11.07 -6.54 -3.45
CA TYR A 118 9.75 -7.11 -3.76
C TYR A 118 9.34 -6.82 -5.20
N VAL A 119 8.49 -7.69 -5.75
CA VAL A 119 7.86 -7.49 -7.05
C VAL A 119 6.69 -6.54 -6.86
N THR A 120 6.66 -5.44 -7.62
CA THR A 120 5.52 -4.52 -7.62
C THR A 120 4.68 -4.74 -8.88
N GLN A 121 3.35 -4.82 -8.72
CA GLN A 121 2.43 -4.95 -9.84
C GLN A 121 1.18 -4.10 -9.63
N TYR A 122 0.68 -3.53 -10.73
CA TYR A 122 -0.50 -2.69 -10.74
C TYR A 122 -1.72 -3.48 -11.22
N PHE A 123 -2.85 -3.29 -10.55
CA PHE A 123 -4.11 -4.01 -10.80
C PHE A 123 -5.27 -3.03 -10.93
N LEU A 124 -6.36 -3.45 -11.58
CA LEU A 124 -7.58 -2.65 -11.67
C LEU A 124 -8.57 -3.00 -10.55
N SER A 125 -8.47 -4.21 -10.00
CA SER A 125 -9.35 -4.67 -8.92
C SER A 125 -8.59 -5.39 -7.81
N GLN A 126 -9.08 -5.30 -6.57
CA GLN A 126 -8.54 -6.05 -5.42
C GLN A 126 -8.54 -7.57 -5.68
N GLU A 127 -9.54 -8.07 -6.41
CA GLU A 127 -9.68 -9.50 -6.73
C GLU A 127 -8.49 -10.01 -7.55
N GLU A 128 -8.03 -9.26 -8.56
CA GLU A 128 -6.87 -9.63 -9.37
C GLU A 128 -5.58 -9.67 -8.55
N ALA A 129 -5.41 -8.69 -7.65
CA ALA A 129 -4.27 -8.65 -6.75
C ALA A 129 -4.26 -9.84 -5.78
N ILE A 130 -5.43 -10.19 -5.23
CA ILE A 130 -5.57 -11.35 -4.33
C ILE A 130 -5.22 -12.65 -5.06
N GLN A 131 -5.74 -12.83 -6.28
CA GLN A 131 -5.42 -14.01 -7.09
C GLN A 131 -3.92 -14.11 -7.39
N TRP A 132 -3.25 -12.99 -7.65
CA TRP A 132 -1.80 -12.97 -7.84
C TRP A 132 -0.98 -13.33 -6.58
N PHE A 133 -1.51 -13.04 -5.39
CA PHE A 133 -0.92 -13.54 -4.15
C PHE A 133 -1.18 -15.02 -3.93
N GLU A 134 -2.37 -15.51 -4.27
CA GLU A 134 -2.75 -16.92 -4.14
C GLU A 134 -1.92 -17.83 -5.05
N ASP A 135 -1.68 -17.43 -6.30
CA ASP A 135 -0.83 -18.16 -7.26
C ASP A 135 0.59 -18.39 -6.70
N GLU A 136 1.12 -17.46 -5.91
CA GLU A 136 2.42 -17.61 -5.23
C GLU A 136 2.37 -18.53 -4.02
N ILE A 137 1.23 -18.58 -3.32
CA ILE A 137 1.04 -19.45 -2.16
C ILE A 137 0.86 -20.90 -2.61
N GLU A 138 0.14 -21.13 -3.71
CA GLU A 138 -0.13 -22.46 -4.26
C GLU A 138 1.03 -23.00 -5.11
N GLY A 139 1.86 -22.13 -5.69
CA GLY A 139 3.00 -22.48 -6.54
C GLY A 139 4.27 -22.92 -5.80
N ASN A 140 4.25 -23.01 -4.46
CA ASN A 140 5.40 -23.32 -3.61
C ASN A 140 5.11 -24.49 -2.65
#